data_AF-A0A3P1VHN7-F1
#
_entry.id   AF-A0A3P1VHN7-F1
#
_cell.length_a   1.000
_cell.length_b   1.000
_cell.length_c   1.000
_cell.angle_alpha   90.00
_cell.angle_beta   90.00
_cell.angle_gamma   90.00
#
_symmetry.space_group_name_H-M   'P 1'
#
loop_
_entity.id
_entity.type
_entity.pdbx_description
1 polymer ?
#
loop_
_entity_poly.entity_id
_entity_poly.type
_entity_poly.pdbx_seq_one_letter_code
_entity_poly.pdbx_strand_id
1 'polypeptide(L)'
;ETPKWTPMIPPTRNVKITKEWLGTDGSKITAPVDKIEVELYRDGKATGQKLELNKANNWTGEFKDLKAYESILNSKPYEYTIKEVGESNNSIKFDGKWFKVIYSGNMKDGIKVENKETPKWTPMIPPTRNVKITKEWLGTDGSKITAPV
;
A
#
# COMPACT_ATOMS: atom_id res chain seq x y z
N GLU A 1 47.88 -32.80 -16.41
CA GLU A 1 47.41 -31.54 -15.80
C GLU A 1 46.08 -31.80 -15.13
N THR A 2 45.90 -31.40 -13.87
CA THR A 2 44.58 -31.44 -13.22
C THR A 2 43.73 -30.31 -13.78
N PRO A 3 42.47 -30.55 -14.20
CA PRO A 3 41.62 -29.47 -14.66
C PRO A 3 41.48 -28.44 -13.53
N LYS A 4 41.85 -27.18 -13.80
CA LYS A 4 41.58 -26.07 -12.89
C LYS A 4 40.06 -25.95 -12.78
N TRP A 5 39.53 -26.23 -11.59
CA TRP A 5 38.12 -26.11 -11.33
C TRP A 5 37.72 -24.64 -11.34
N THR A 6 37.00 -24.22 -12.39
CA THR A 6 36.37 -22.89 -12.43
C THR A 6 35.07 -22.98 -11.65
N PRO A 7 34.87 -22.20 -10.57
CA PRO A 7 33.60 -22.17 -9.87
C PRO A 7 32.49 -21.75 -10.83
N MET A 8 31.49 -22.59 -11.01
CA MET A 8 30.32 -22.20 -11.78
C MET A 8 29.50 -21.18 -10.96
N ILE A 9 29.33 -19.99 -11.53
CA ILE A 9 28.59 -18.87 -10.91
C ILE A 9 27.09 -19.11 -11.12
N PRO A 10 26.25 -19.06 -10.06
CA PRO A 10 24.81 -19.19 -10.22
C PRO A 10 24.26 -18.01 -11.05
N PRO A 11 23.27 -18.24 -11.93
CA PRO A 11 22.66 -17.20 -12.73
C PRO A 11 22.03 -16.16 -11.82
N THR A 12 22.09 -14.91 -12.27
CA THR A 12 21.50 -13.77 -11.59
C THR A 12 20.22 -13.32 -12.30
N ARG A 13 19.46 -12.46 -11.63
CA ARG A 13 18.31 -11.75 -12.19
C ARG A 13 18.26 -10.33 -11.66
N ASN A 14 17.50 -9.50 -12.35
CA ASN A 14 17.15 -8.18 -11.87
C ASN A 14 15.67 -8.12 -11.51
N VAL A 15 15.33 -7.27 -10.54
CA VAL A 15 13.95 -7.05 -10.10
C VAL A 15 13.63 -5.56 -10.22
N LYS A 16 12.76 -5.22 -11.17
CA LYS A 16 12.34 -3.86 -11.47
C LYS A 16 11.16 -3.44 -10.59
N ILE A 17 11.24 -2.23 -10.06
CA ILE A 17 10.23 -1.66 -9.17
C ILE A 17 9.62 -0.42 -9.81
N THR A 18 8.31 -0.30 -9.70
CA THR A 18 7.57 0.91 -10.06
C THR A 18 6.67 1.30 -8.91
N LYS A 19 6.51 2.60 -8.68
CA LYS A 19 5.69 3.15 -7.60
C LYS A 19 4.63 4.10 -8.15
N GLU A 20 3.41 3.93 -7.65
CA GLU A 20 2.27 4.77 -8.01
C GLU A 20 1.53 5.27 -6.76
N TRP A 21 0.92 6.45 -6.89
CA TRP A 21 0.15 7.09 -5.84
C TRP A 21 -1.28 7.25 -6.34
N LEU A 22 -2.23 6.72 -5.57
CA LEU A 22 -3.65 6.71 -5.92
C LEU A 22 -4.46 7.46 -4.87
N GLY A 23 -5.45 8.23 -5.32
CA GLY A 23 -6.43 8.88 -4.47
C GLY A 23 -7.46 7.89 -3.91
N THR A 24 -8.40 8.40 -3.12
CA THR A 24 -9.48 7.59 -2.52
C THR A 24 -10.37 6.92 -3.57
N ASP A 25 -10.56 7.57 -4.72
CA ASP A 25 -11.30 7.08 -5.87
C ASP A 25 -10.49 6.10 -6.76
N GLY A 26 -9.18 5.93 -6.48
CA GLY A 26 -8.28 5.12 -7.29
C GLY A 26 -7.68 5.84 -8.50
N SER A 27 -7.90 7.15 -8.66
CA SER A 27 -7.22 7.95 -9.69
C SER A 27 -5.77 8.22 -9.30
N LYS A 28 -4.89 8.45 -10.28
CA LYS A 28 -3.50 8.83 -10.00
C LYS A 28 -3.44 10.22 -9.39
N ILE A 29 -2.69 10.37 -8.32
CA ILE A 29 -2.47 11.64 -7.63
C ILE A 29 -0.99 12.01 -7.60
N THR A 30 -0.72 13.28 -7.27
CA THR A 30 0.65 13.70 -6.96
C THR A 30 1.10 13.06 -5.65
N ALA A 31 2.33 12.55 -5.62
CA ALA A 31 2.93 11.99 -4.42
C ALA A 31 2.94 13.04 -3.29
N PRO A 32 2.53 12.68 -2.06
CA PRO A 32 2.55 13.59 -0.90
C PRO A 32 3.95 13.73 -0.28
N VAL A 33 4.97 13.08 -0.84
CA VAL A 33 6.36 13.06 -0.35
C VAL A 33 7.34 13.11 -1.51
N ASP A 34 8.54 13.63 -1.23
CA ASP A 34 9.61 13.74 -2.22
C ASP A 34 10.21 12.38 -2.61
N LYS A 35 10.25 11.45 -1.65
CA LYS A 35 10.85 10.13 -1.80
C LYS A 35 10.29 9.09 -0.83
N ILE A 36 10.46 7.83 -1.18
CA ILE A 36 10.29 6.67 -0.29
C ILE A 36 11.49 5.74 -0.42
N GLU A 37 11.66 4.83 0.54
CA GLU A 37 12.55 3.68 0.40
C GLU A 37 11.73 2.40 0.28
N VAL A 38 12.20 1.47 -0.55
CA VAL A 38 11.71 0.09 -0.58
C VAL A 38 12.85 -0.86 -0.24
N GLU A 39 12.54 -1.93 0.48
CA GLU A 39 13.49 -2.96 0.88
C GLU A 39 13.20 -4.28 0.16
N LEU A 40 14.27 -4.93 -0.28
CA LEU A 40 14.23 -6.25 -0.90
C LEU A 40 14.14 -7.36 0.16
N TYR A 41 13.20 -8.27 -0.06
CA TYR A 41 13.02 -9.49 0.72
C TYR A 41 13.36 -10.70 -0.16
N ARG A 42 13.99 -11.70 0.46
CA ARG A 42 14.30 -13.00 -0.16
C ARG A 42 13.71 -14.10 0.69
N ASP A 43 12.84 -14.92 0.11
CA ASP A 43 12.10 -16.00 0.78
C ASP A 43 11.42 -15.51 2.07
N GLY A 44 10.81 -14.32 2.00
CA GLY A 44 10.12 -13.67 3.12
C GLY A 44 11.02 -13.02 4.18
N LYS A 45 12.36 -13.04 4.01
CA LYS A 45 13.32 -12.40 4.93
C LYS A 45 13.91 -11.12 4.35
N ALA A 46 14.00 -10.08 5.16
CA ALA A 46 14.65 -8.82 4.78
C ALA A 46 16.12 -9.07 4.39
N THR A 47 16.56 -8.45 3.29
CA THR A 47 17.95 -8.55 2.83
C THR A 47 18.82 -7.39 3.28
N GLY A 48 18.23 -6.31 3.80
CA GLY A 48 18.92 -5.05 4.10
C GLY A 48 19.21 -4.19 2.88
N GLN A 49 19.01 -4.70 1.66
CA GLN A 49 19.17 -3.92 0.44
C GLN A 49 17.95 -3.03 0.23
N LYS A 50 18.21 -1.73 0.12
CA LYS A 50 17.18 -0.70 -0.07
C LYS A 50 17.37 0.05 -1.38
N LEU A 51 16.27 0.59 -1.87
CA LEU A 51 16.22 1.40 -3.08
C LEU A 51 15.34 2.63 -2.81
N GLU A 52 15.87 3.81 -3.12
CA GLU A 52 15.11 5.05 -3.06
C GLU A 52 14.30 5.25 -4.35
N LEU A 53 13.01 5.54 -4.20
CA LEU A 53 12.12 5.91 -5.30
C LEU A 53 11.65 7.35 -5.10
N ASN A 54 11.73 8.17 -6.13
CA ASN A 54 11.44 9.60 -6.06
C ASN A 54 10.99 10.13 -7.43
N LYS A 55 10.63 11.41 -7.50
CA LYS A 55 10.19 12.01 -8.77
C LYS A 55 11.30 12.03 -9.85
N ALA A 56 12.56 12.19 -9.46
CA ALA A 56 13.69 12.29 -10.39
C ALA A 56 13.97 10.96 -11.13
N ASN A 57 13.72 9.82 -10.49
CA ASN A 57 13.78 8.50 -11.13
C ASN A 57 12.44 8.00 -11.65
N ASN A 58 11.47 8.90 -11.82
CA ASN A 58 10.10 8.59 -12.26
C ASN A 58 9.41 7.55 -11.37
N TRP A 59 9.74 7.50 -10.09
CA TRP A 59 9.24 6.50 -9.14
C TRP A 59 9.56 5.07 -9.58
N THR A 60 10.74 4.87 -10.18
CA THR A 60 11.22 3.56 -10.64
C THR A 60 12.63 3.25 -10.16
N GLY A 61 12.96 1.97 -10.09
CA GLY A 61 14.34 1.52 -9.92
C GLY A 61 14.45 0.01 -10.00
N GLU A 62 15.64 -0.53 -9.74
CA GLU A 62 15.95 -1.92 -10.02
C GLU A 62 16.99 -2.47 -9.04
N PHE A 63 16.71 -3.64 -8.46
CA PHE A 63 17.74 -4.45 -7.80
C PHE A 63 18.40 -5.34 -8.85
N LYS A 64 19.72 -5.25 -8.98
CA LYS A 64 20.50 -5.95 -10.00
C LYS A 64 21.28 -7.12 -9.41
N ASP A 65 21.65 -8.06 -10.28
CA ASP A 65 22.61 -9.13 -9.96
C ASP A 65 22.20 -10.01 -8.78
N LEU A 66 20.89 -10.18 -8.57
CA LEU A 66 20.35 -11.03 -7.52
C LEU A 66 20.50 -12.50 -7.90
N LYS A 67 21.12 -13.31 -7.04
CA LYS A 67 21.23 -14.76 -7.27
C LYS A 67 19.85 -15.35 -7.54
N ALA A 68 19.71 -16.18 -8.57
CA ALA A 68 18.42 -16.77 -8.91
C ALA A 68 18.07 -17.99 -8.05
N TYR A 69 19.07 -18.68 -7.52
CA TYR A 69 18.96 -19.84 -6.63
C TYR A 69 20.19 -19.97 -5.73
N GLU A 70 20.13 -20.88 -4.76
CA GLU A 70 21.15 -21.05 -3.72
C GLU A 70 22.51 -21.51 -4.27
N SER A 71 22.53 -22.62 -5.03
CA SER A 71 23.71 -23.09 -5.76
C SER A 71 23.31 -24.03 -6.90
N ILE A 72 24.23 -24.39 -7.79
CA ILE A 72 23.92 -25.31 -8.91
C ILE A 72 23.59 -26.72 -8.41
N LEU A 73 24.13 -27.09 -7.25
CA LEU A 73 23.82 -28.36 -6.58
C LEU A 73 22.50 -28.29 -5.80
N ASN A 74 22.09 -27.07 -5.40
CA ASN A 74 20.83 -26.80 -4.72
C ASN A 74 20.04 -25.72 -5.48
N SER A 75 19.43 -26.15 -6.58
CA SER A 75 18.74 -25.29 -7.56
C SER A 75 17.37 -24.77 -7.07
N LYS A 76 17.17 -24.64 -5.74
CA LYS A 76 15.96 -24.04 -5.18
C LYS A 76 15.91 -22.56 -5.59
N PRO A 77 14.91 -22.13 -6.39
CA PRO A 77 14.81 -20.75 -6.82
C PRO A 77 14.50 -19.84 -5.63
N TYR A 78 15.17 -18.70 -5.58
CA TYR A 78 14.84 -17.64 -4.63
C TYR A 78 13.59 -16.91 -5.06
N GLU A 79 12.72 -16.61 -4.10
CA GLU A 79 11.59 -15.72 -4.27
C GLU A 79 11.96 -14.33 -3.75
N TYR A 80 11.87 -13.33 -4.64
CA TYR A 80 12.12 -11.94 -4.28
C TYR A 80 10.81 -11.16 -4.22
N THR A 81 10.60 -10.47 -3.10
CA THR A 81 9.48 -9.57 -2.85
C THR A 81 9.99 -8.24 -2.32
N ILE A 82 9.11 -7.25 -2.22
CA ILE A 82 9.45 -5.89 -1.80
C ILE A 82 8.52 -5.46 -0.68
N LYS A 83 9.04 -4.65 0.24
CA LYS A 83 8.24 -3.88 1.17
C LYS A 83 8.67 -2.42 1.19
N GLU A 84 7.71 -1.51 1.26
CA GLU A 84 7.92 -0.10 1.50
C GLU A 84 8.37 0.11 2.94
N VAL A 85 9.47 0.83 3.13
CA VAL A 85 10.06 1.06 4.45
C VAL A 85 9.16 2.02 5.23
N GLY A 86 8.86 1.64 6.48
CA GLY A 86 7.99 2.43 7.37
C GLY A 86 6.51 2.07 7.28
N GLU A 87 6.13 1.11 6.43
CA GLU A 87 4.78 0.56 6.46
C GLU A 87 4.56 -0.30 7.72
N SER A 88 3.30 -0.37 8.16
CA SER A 88 2.83 -1.33 9.17
C SER A 88 1.49 -1.89 8.73
N ASN A 89 1.36 -3.21 8.67
CA ASN A 89 0.15 -3.90 8.21
C ASN A 89 -0.40 -3.34 6.88
N ASN A 90 0.47 -3.17 5.89
CA ASN A 90 0.14 -2.59 4.57
C ASN A 90 -0.49 -1.19 4.67
N SER A 91 -0.14 -0.42 5.70
CA SER A 91 -0.61 0.94 5.90
C SER A 91 0.57 1.85 6.22
N ILE A 92 0.57 3.04 5.63
CA ILE A 92 1.61 4.06 5.86
C ILE A 92 0.97 5.44 5.89
N LYS A 93 1.57 6.37 6.63
CA LYS A 93 1.05 7.72 6.83
C LYS A 93 2.01 8.76 6.27
N PHE A 94 1.50 9.62 5.40
CA PHE A 94 2.22 10.76 4.84
C PHE A 94 1.36 12.01 4.95
N ASP A 95 1.95 13.12 5.42
CA ASP A 95 1.27 14.41 5.56
C ASP A 95 -0.13 14.32 6.21
N GLY A 96 -0.23 13.59 7.33
CA GLY A 96 -1.50 13.43 8.04
C GLY A 96 -2.50 12.46 7.39
N LYS A 97 -2.24 11.97 6.18
CA LYS A 97 -3.12 11.07 5.40
C LYS A 97 -2.64 9.63 5.45
N TRP A 98 -3.58 8.70 5.57
CA TRP A 98 -3.30 7.27 5.55
C TRP A 98 -3.39 6.72 4.13
N PHE A 99 -2.48 5.81 3.82
CA PHE A 99 -2.41 5.10 2.55
C PHE A 99 -2.35 3.60 2.80
N LYS A 100 -3.15 2.85 2.05
CA LYS A 100 -3.01 1.40 1.94
C LYS A 100 -1.93 1.08 0.91
N VAL A 101 -0.92 0.31 1.32
CA VAL A 101 0.18 -0.16 0.48
C VAL A 101 -0.21 -1.48 -0.18
N ILE A 102 -0.18 -1.50 -1.51
CA ILE A 102 -0.59 -2.64 -2.34
C ILE A 102 0.60 -3.05 -3.20
N TYR A 103 0.91 -4.34 -3.20
CA TYR A 103 1.94 -4.94 -4.03
C TYR A 103 1.30 -5.80 -5.11
N SER A 104 1.72 -5.62 -6.36
CA SER A 104 1.28 -6.43 -7.49
C SER A 104 2.45 -6.71 -8.45
N GLY A 105 2.25 -7.63 -9.40
CA GLY A 105 3.34 -8.10 -10.27
C GLY A 105 4.21 -9.18 -9.62
N ASN A 106 5.40 -9.41 -10.18
CA ASN A 106 6.30 -10.48 -9.73
C ASN A 106 7.77 -10.16 -10.07
N MET A 107 8.71 -10.93 -9.49
CA MET A 107 10.16 -10.73 -9.69
C MET A 107 10.69 -10.93 -11.12
N LYS A 108 9.89 -11.46 -12.07
CA LYS A 108 10.29 -11.61 -13.48
C LYS A 108 9.87 -10.39 -14.30
N ASP A 109 8.60 -9.97 -14.17
CA ASP A 109 8.02 -8.90 -14.99
C ASP A 109 8.18 -7.51 -14.35
N GLY A 110 8.44 -7.48 -13.05
CA GLY A 110 8.52 -6.28 -12.23
C GLY A 110 7.44 -6.25 -11.14
N ILE A 111 7.75 -5.55 -10.06
CA ILE A 111 6.87 -5.38 -8.91
C ILE A 111 6.36 -3.94 -8.90
N LYS A 112 5.04 -3.79 -8.81
CA LYS A 112 4.37 -2.50 -8.66
C LYS A 112 4.00 -2.29 -7.20
N VAL A 113 4.36 -1.13 -6.66
CA VAL A 113 3.98 -0.66 -5.33
C VAL A 113 2.97 0.46 -5.51
N GLU A 114 1.80 0.37 -4.89
CA GLU A 114 0.74 1.38 -4.97
C GLU A 114 0.37 1.84 -3.58
N ASN A 115 0.35 3.16 -3.35
CA ASN A 115 -0.19 3.74 -2.12
C ASN A 115 -1.52 4.38 -2.46
N LYS A 116 -2.61 3.77 -1.99
CA LYS A 116 -3.96 4.29 -2.19
C LYS A 116 -4.42 5.04 -0.95
N GLU A 117 -4.69 6.33 -1.09
CA GLU A 117 -5.22 7.17 -0.01
C GLU A 117 -6.51 6.56 0.54
N THR A 118 -6.58 6.41 1.86
CA THR A 118 -7.80 5.93 2.53
C THR A 118 -8.67 7.13 2.91
N PRO A 119 -10.00 7.04 2.77
CA PRO A 119 -10.89 8.13 3.17
C PRO A 119 -10.71 8.43 4.66
N LYS A 120 -10.72 9.72 5.01
CA LYS A 120 -10.83 10.13 6.41
C LYS A 120 -12.18 9.62 6.92
N TRP A 121 -12.16 8.76 7.94
CA TRP A 121 -13.37 8.44 8.69
C TRP A 121 -13.95 9.76 9.22
N THR A 122 -15.04 10.23 8.63
CA THR A 122 -15.90 11.19 9.32
C THR A 122 -16.43 10.49 10.56
N PRO A 123 -16.48 11.16 11.73
CA PRO A 123 -17.00 10.53 12.94
C PRO A 123 -18.36 9.92 12.63
N MET A 124 -18.54 8.63 12.93
CA MET A 124 -19.85 7.96 12.98
C MET A 124 -20.68 8.50 14.15
N ILE A 125 -20.61 9.80 14.46
CA ILE A 125 -21.68 10.42 15.25
C ILE A 125 -22.90 10.26 14.34
N PRO A 126 -23.90 9.42 14.71
CA PRO A 126 -25.08 9.29 13.88
C PRO A 126 -25.65 10.70 13.70
N PRO A 127 -26.07 11.08 12.49
CA PRO A 127 -26.65 12.40 12.28
C PRO A 127 -27.83 12.56 13.24
N THR A 128 -27.73 13.50 14.19
CA THR A 128 -28.85 13.84 15.06
C THR A 128 -29.90 14.57 14.24
N ARG A 129 -31.06 13.95 14.02
CA ARG A 129 -32.23 14.60 13.42
C ARG A 129 -33.06 15.24 14.54
N ASN A 130 -33.22 16.57 14.51
CA ASN A 130 -34.18 17.25 15.36
C ASN A 130 -35.61 16.84 14.96
N VAL A 131 -36.28 16.05 15.80
CA VAL A 131 -37.72 15.78 15.65
C VAL A 131 -38.46 16.94 16.31
N LYS A 132 -39.09 17.80 15.51
CA LYS A 132 -40.08 18.75 16.02
C LYS A 132 -41.35 17.98 16.37
N ILE A 133 -41.60 17.77 17.65
CA ILE A 133 -42.88 17.24 18.12
C ILE A 133 -43.84 18.42 18.26
N THR A 134 -44.87 18.47 17.43
CA THR A 134 -46.02 19.34 17.62
C THR A 134 -47.13 18.53 18.28
N LYS A 135 -47.48 18.89 19.52
CA LYS A 135 -48.66 18.32 20.18
C LYS A 135 -49.87 19.14 19.79
N GLU A 136 -50.77 18.54 19.01
CA GLU A 136 -52.10 19.08 18.75
C GLU A 136 -53.09 18.41 19.71
N TRP A 137 -53.93 19.20 20.37
CA TRP A 137 -55.01 18.68 21.19
C TRP A 137 -56.27 18.61 20.34
N LEU A 138 -56.97 17.48 20.37
CA LEU A 138 -58.23 17.28 19.66
C LEU A 138 -59.37 17.09 20.66
N GLY A 139 -60.51 17.72 20.41
CA GLY A 139 -61.75 17.50 21.12
C GLY A 139 -62.38 16.15 20.78
N THR A 140 -63.44 15.76 21.49
CA THR A 140 -64.16 14.50 21.28
C THR A 140 -64.84 14.40 19.91
N ASP A 141 -65.00 15.53 19.24
CA ASP A 141 -65.52 15.69 17.87
C ASP A 141 -64.42 15.70 16.79
N GLY A 142 -63.14 15.64 17.19
CA GLY A 142 -61.98 15.72 16.29
C GLY A 142 -61.52 17.15 15.96
N SER A 143 -62.12 18.19 16.55
CA SER A 143 -61.71 19.58 16.34
C SER A 143 -60.43 19.92 17.11
N LYS A 144 -59.54 20.74 16.53
CA LYS A 144 -58.33 21.22 17.24
C LYS A 144 -58.72 22.16 18.39
N ILE A 145 -58.27 21.86 19.60
CA ILE A 145 -58.49 22.65 20.82
C ILE A 145 -57.17 23.18 21.37
N THR A 146 -57.25 24.20 22.22
CA THR A 146 -56.08 24.74 22.92
C THR A 146 -55.61 23.78 24.01
N ALA A 147 -54.33 23.89 24.39
CA ALA A 147 -53.77 23.06 25.44
C ALA A 147 -54.55 23.25 26.76
N PRO A 148 -54.88 22.17 27.48
CA PRO A 148 -55.41 22.26 28.84
C PRO A 148 -54.42 23.01 29.75
N VAL A 149 -54.94 23.86 30.65
CA VAL A 149 -54.16 24.55 31.70
C VAL A 149 -53.93 23.61 32.87
#